data_AF-A0AAV5N243-F1
#
_entry.id   AF-A0AAV5N243-F1
#
_cell.length_a   1.000
_cell.length_b   1.000
_cell.length_c   1.000
_cell.angle_alpha   90.00
_cell.angle_beta   90.00
_cell.angle_gamma   90.00
#
_symmetry.space_group_name_H-M   'P 1'
#
loop_
_entity.id
_entity.type
_entity.pdbx_description
1 polymer ?
#
loop_
_entity_poly.entity_id
_entity_poly.type
_entity_poly.pdbx_seq_one_letter_code
_entity_poly.pdbx_strand_id
1 'polypeptide(L)'
;MAQQNWRIFKTHDDYERGMDRLLQLANSDLQPDTDDFDEFELLSLLVGHYEESKFPMDKPDPIEAIKFRMEQQGLTQSDMTRFMGSASKVSEVLNYKRRLSLSMIRRLHKGLGIPADILIQDVNHVEAEDGIKLSDEDIYWAA
;
A
#
# COMPACT_ATOMS: atom_id res chain seq x y z
N MET A 1 19.59 -27.72 -16.11
CA MET A 1 18.43 -27.75 -15.19
C MET A 1 17.18 -27.68 -16.05
N ALA A 2 16.08 -28.34 -15.72
CA ALA A 2 14.85 -28.21 -16.52
C ALA A 2 14.23 -26.84 -16.24
N GLN A 3 14.27 -25.94 -17.23
CA GLN A 3 13.64 -24.62 -17.11
C GLN A 3 12.12 -24.83 -16.97
N GLN A 4 11.57 -24.43 -15.82
CA GLN A 4 10.13 -24.50 -15.62
C GLN A 4 9.44 -23.59 -16.63
N ASN A 5 8.44 -24.13 -17.33
CA ASN A 5 7.71 -23.37 -18.34
C ASN A 5 6.57 -22.58 -17.68
N TRP A 6 6.88 -21.38 -17.23
CA TRP A 6 5.92 -20.46 -16.63
C TRP A 6 4.94 -19.91 -17.68
N ARG A 7 3.69 -19.72 -17.27
CA ARG A 7 2.61 -19.16 -18.09
C ARG A 7 1.92 -18.06 -17.29
N ILE A 8 1.11 -17.25 -17.99
CA ILE A 8 0.23 -16.26 -17.36
C ILE A 8 -0.55 -16.90 -16.21
N PHE A 9 -0.41 -16.35 -15.01
CA PHE A 9 -1.13 -16.78 -13.82
C PHE A 9 -2.61 -16.43 -13.98
N LYS A 10 -3.47 -17.43 -13.77
CA LYS A 10 -4.93 -17.25 -13.88
C LYS A 10 -5.64 -17.55 -12.56
N THR A 11 -5.02 -18.36 -11.71
CA THR A 11 -5.55 -18.80 -10.42
C THR A 11 -4.67 -18.33 -9.28
N HIS A 12 -5.20 -18.42 -8.06
CA HIS A 12 -4.43 -18.14 -6.86
C HIS A 12 -3.27 -19.13 -6.68
N ASP A 13 -3.50 -20.42 -6.94
CA ASP A 13 -2.47 -21.46 -6.88
C ASP A 13 -1.31 -21.22 -7.89
N ASP A 14 -1.58 -20.61 -9.05
CA ASP A 14 -0.51 -20.22 -9.98
C ASP A 14 0.36 -19.11 -9.38
N TYR A 15 -0.31 -18.12 -8.77
CA TYR A 15 0.33 -17.00 -8.09
C TYR A 15 1.15 -17.46 -6.88
N GLU A 16 0.61 -18.30 -5.99
CA GLU A 16 1.33 -18.77 -4.80
C GLU A 16 2.59 -19.54 -5.19
N ARG A 17 2.50 -20.45 -6.16
CA ARG A 17 3.67 -21.18 -6.66
C ARG A 17 4.71 -20.28 -7.30
N GLY A 18 4.25 -19.28 -8.06
CA GLY A 18 5.13 -18.27 -8.67
C GLY A 18 5.85 -17.44 -7.62
N MET A 19 5.12 -16.99 -6.60
CA MET A 19 5.64 -16.20 -5.48
C MET A 19 6.63 -17.00 -4.64
N ASP A 20 6.32 -18.24 -4.29
CA ASP A 20 7.23 -19.12 -3.55
C ASP A 20 8.56 -19.31 -4.30
N ARG A 21 8.51 -19.52 -5.62
CA ARG A 21 9.72 -19.64 -6.44
C ARG A 21 10.47 -18.31 -6.53
N LEU A 22 9.76 -17.20 -6.71
CA LEU A 22 10.34 -15.87 -6.77
C LEU A 22 11.10 -15.55 -5.48
N LEU A 23 10.53 -15.86 -4.32
CA LEU A 23 11.17 -15.68 -3.00
C LEU A 23 12.39 -16.59 -2.82
N GLN A 24 12.34 -17.84 -3.31
CA GLN A 24 13.52 -18.72 -3.30
C GLN A 24 14.65 -18.15 -4.14
N LEU A 25 14.33 -17.60 -5.33
CA LEU A 25 15.31 -16.97 -6.21
C LEU A 25 15.86 -15.68 -5.59
N ALA A 26 15.02 -14.84 -4.98
CA ALA A 26 15.44 -13.62 -4.29
C ALA A 26 16.42 -13.88 -3.13
N ASN A 27 16.27 -15.01 -2.45
CA ASN A 27 17.16 -15.44 -1.36
C ASN A 27 18.41 -16.18 -1.85
N SER A 28 18.60 -16.29 -3.17
CA SER A 28 19.78 -16.88 -3.79
C SER A 28 20.71 -15.80 -4.36
N ASP A 29 21.94 -16.18 -4.70
CA ASP A 29 22.89 -15.29 -5.36
C ASP A 29 22.52 -15.13 -6.84
N LEU A 30 21.62 -14.19 -7.13
CA LEU A 30 21.16 -13.89 -8.49
C LEU A 30 22.23 -13.11 -9.26
N GLN A 31 22.82 -13.77 -10.25
CA GLN A 31 23.78 -13.17 -11.15
C GLN A 31 23.09 -12.78 -12.47
N PRO A 32 23.34 -11.57 -13.01
CA PRO A 32 22.85 -11.18 -14.33
C PRO A 32 23.25 -12.17 -15.42
N ASP A 33 22.45 -12.24 -16.49
CA ASP A 33 22.67 -13.13 -17.64
C ASP A 33 22.69 -14.64 -17.29
N THR A 34 21.99 -15.04 -16.22
CA THR A 34 21.79 -16.44 -15.85
C THR A 34 20.34 -16.88 -16.05
N ASP A 35 20.12 -18.18 -16.28
CA ASP A 35 18.78 -18.77 -16.38
C ASP A 35 17.90 -18.47 -15.14
N ASP A 36 18.52 -18.39 -13.97
CA ASP A 36 17.84 -18.09 -12.69
C ASP A 36 17.42 -16.60 -12.62
N PHE A 37 18.24 -15.70 -13.16
CA PHE A 37 17.90 -14.28 -13.28
C PHE A 37 16.78 -14.05 -14.31
N ASP A 38 16.86 -14.72 -15.47
CA ASP A 38 15.79 -14.68 -16.48
C ASP A 38 14.46 -15.23 -15.91
N GLU A 39 14.53 -16.30 -15.12
CA GLU A 39 13.36 -16.85 -14.41
C GLU A 39 12.81 -15.85 -13.38
N PHE A 40 13.68 -15.20 -12.61
CA PHE A 40 13.30 -14.18 -11.62
C PHE A 40 12.61 -12.98 -12.27
N GLU A 41 13.14 -12.46 -13.37
CA GLU A 41 12.52 -11.36 -14.12
C GLU A 41 11.16 -11.76 -14.67
N LEU A 42 11.04 -12.94 -15.27
CA LEU A 42 9.78 -13.43 -15.80
C LEU A 42 8.73 -13.60 -14.69
N LEU A 43 9.09 -14.24 -13.58
CA LEU A 43 8.19 -14.44 -12.45
C LEU A 43 7.74 -13.10 -11.85
N SER A 44 8.64 -12.13 -11.73
CA SER A 44 8.32 -10.78 -11.25
C SER A 44 7.23 -10.12 -12.13
N LEU A 45 7.34 -10.24 -13.45
CA LEU A 45 6.33 -9.74 -14.39
C LEU A 45 4.99 -10.48 -14.29
N LEU A 46 5.02 -11.81 -14.13
CA LEU A 46 3.81 -12.63 -14.03
C LEU A 46 3.05 -12.38 -12.73
N VAL A 47 3.76 -12.26 -11.61
CA VAL A 47 3.23 -11.87 -10.30
C VAL A 47 2.56 -10.49 -10.42
N GLY A 48 3.30 -9.48 -10.88
CA GLY A 48 2.77 -8.12 -11.00
C GLY A 48 1.55 -8.04 -11.92
N HIS A 49 1.54 -8.77 -13.04
CA HIS A 49 0.38 -8.84 -13.93
C HIS A 49 -0.86 -9.45 -13.26
N TYR A 50 -0.67 -10.53 -12.49
CA TYR A 50 -1.77 -11.15 -11.75
C TYR A 50 -2.31 -10.20 -10.68
N GLU A 51 -1.43 -9.58 -9.91
CA GLU A 51 -1.76 -8.62 -8.85
C GLU A 51 -2.50 -7.40 -9.40
N GLU A 52 -2.07 -6.82 -10.52
CA GLU A 52 -2.76 -5.68 -11.13
C GLU A 52 -4.25 -5.97 -11.44
N SER A 53 -4.56 -7.22 -11.80
CA SER A 53 -5.92 -7.66 -12.10
C SER A 53 -6.76 -8.04 -10.87
N LYS A 54 -6.11 -8.42 -9.75
CA LYS A 54 -6.76 -8.98 -8.55
C LYS A 54 -6.74 -8.04 -7.35
N PHE A 55 -5.68 -7.26 -7.23
CA PHE A 55 -5.40 -6.24 -6.22
C PHE A 55 -5.05 -4.93 -6.92
N PRO A 56 -6.01 -4.30 -7.64
CA PRO A 56 -5.79 -2.96 -8.17
C PRO A 56 -5.38 -2.09 -6.99
N MET A 57 -4.15 -1.57 -7.00
CA MET A 57 -3.54 -0.80 -5.89
C MET A 57 -4.61 -0.01 -5.15
N ASP A 58 -5.02 -0.51 -3.98
CA ASP A 58 -6.10 0.10 -3.24
C ASP A 58 -5.63 1.51 -2.92
N LYS A 59 -6.40 2.49 -3.38
CA LYS A 59 -6.07 3.88 -3.11
C LYS A 59 -6.01 4.02 -1.58
N PRO A 60 -5.06 4.79 -1.05
CA PRO A 60 -4.88 4.90 0.40
C PRO A 60 -6.19 5.36 1.04
N ASP A 61 -6.47 4.85 2.24
CA ASP A 61 -7.61 5.30 3.02
C ASP A 61 -7.57 6.84 3.15
N PRO A 62 -8.71 7.54 2.97
CA PRO A 62 -8.76 9.00 3.05
C PRO A 62 -8.13 9.58 4.33
N ILE A 63 -8.29 8.91 5.48
CA ILE A 63 -7.79 9.36 6.77
C ILE A 63 -6.29 9.12 6.88
N GLU A 64 -5.80 7.98 6.42
CA GLU A 64 -4.35 7.72 6.37
C GLU A 64 -3.63 8.69 5.42
N ALA A 65 -4.23 9.01 4.27
CA ALA A 65 -3.70 10.04 3.38
C ALA A 65 -3.63 11.43 4.05
N ILE A 66 -4.60 11.76 4.92
CA ILE A 66 -4.60 13.00 5.70
C ILE A 66 -3.49 12.98 6.75
N LYS A 67 -3.37 11.90 7.53
CA LYS A 67 -2.33 11.76 8.56
C LYS A 67 -0.93 11.82 7.95
N PHE A 68 -0.73 11.15 6.82
CA PHE A 68 0.51 11.20 6.07
C PHE A 68 0.87 12.63 5.65
N ARG A 69 -0.10 13.41 5.13
CA ARG A 69 0.14 14.83 4.82
C ARG A 69 0.43 15.67 6.05
N MET A 70 -0.20 15.36 7.19
CA MET A 70 0.09 16.05 8.45
C MET A 70 1.54 15.80 8.87
N GLU A 71 2.00 14.56 8.83
CA GLU A 71 3.38 14.19 9.16
C GLU A 71 4.39 14.89 8.24
N GLN A 72 4.20 14.79 6.92
CA GLN A 72 5.08 15.42 5.93
C GLN A 72 5.21 16.94 6.10
N GLN A 73 4.17 17.60 6.61
CA GLN A 73 4.13 19.06 6.78
C GLN A 73 4.30 19.50 8.24
N GLY A 74 4.54 18.57 9.17
CA GLY A 74 4.65 18.86 10.60
C GLY A 74 3.38 19.48 11.22
N LEU A 75 2.19 19.16 10.69
CA LEU A 75 0.92 19.71 11.15
C LEU A 75 0.38 18.96 12.36
N THR A 76 -0.09 19.70 13.36
CA THR A 76 -0.77 19.14 14.52
C THR A 76 -2.28 18.99 14.26
N GLN A 77 -2.98 18.23 15.10
CA GLN A 77 -4.45 18.18 15.04
C GLN A 77 -5.10 19.58 15.22
N SER A 78 -4.45 20.48 15.96
CA SER A 78 -4.94 21.85 16.12
C SER A 78 -4.92 22.61 14.79
N ASP A 79 -3.87 22.42 13.98
CA ASP A 79 -3.73 23.08 12.68
C ASP A 79 -4.78 22.60 11.66
N MET A 80 -5.31 21.39 11.86
CA MET A 80 -6.31 20.78 10.98
C MET A 80 -7.71 21.40 11.13
N THR A 81 -7.94 22.20 12.17
CA THR A 81 -9.20 22.94 12.37
C THR A 81 -9.56 23.81 11.16
N ARG A 82 -8.56 24.41 10.48
CA ARG A 82 -8.79 25.21 9.26
C ARG A 82 -9.40 24.39 8.10
N PHE A 83 -9.20 23.08 8.09
CA PHE A 83 -9.74 22.18 7.06
C PHE A 83 -11.03 21.49 7.51
N MET A 84 -11.16 21.17 8.80
CA MET A 84 -12.25 20.31 9.31
C MET A 84 -13.25 21.03 10.22
N GLY A 85 -12.98 22.28 10.60
CA GLY A 85 -13.82 23.08 11.49
C GLY A 85 -13.30 23.06 12.92
N SER A 86 -14.02 22.42 13.84
CA SER A 86 -13.65 22.39 15.27
C SER A 86 -12.66 21.27 15.59
N ALA A 87 -11.96 21.39 16.72
CA ALA A 87 -11.07 20.35 17.23
C ALA A 87 -11.79 19.01 17.47
N SER A 88 -13.05 19.05 17.94
CA SER A 88 -13.88 17.83 18.07
C SER A 88 -14.11 17.17 16.70
N LYS A 89 -14.41 17.94 15.64
CA LYS A 89 -14.57 17.38 14.29
C LYS A 89 -13.27 16.79 13.75
N VAL A 90 -12.13 17.44 14.00
CA VAL A 90 -10.82 16.90 13.62
C VAL A 90 -10.61 15.54 14.28
N SER A 91 -10.76 15.47 15.60
CA SER A 91 -10.58 14.23 16.35
C SER A 91 -11.53 13.13 15.88
N GLU A 92 -12.82 13.45 15.68
CA GLU A 92 -13.80 12.49 15.19
C GLU A 92 -13.45 11.94 13.79
N VAL A 93 -12.95 12.79 12.89
CA VAL A 93 -12.54 12.38 11.54
C VAL A 93 -11.27 11.52 11.58
N LEU A 94 -10.23 11.96 12.30
CA LEU A 94 -8.96 11.24 12.38
C LEU A 94 -9.06 9.89 13.11
N ASN A 95 -10.10 9.73 13.94
CA ASN A 95 -10.45 8.47 14.61
C ASN A 95 -11.64 7.75 13.96
N TYR A 96 -11.96 8.06 12.70
CA TYR A 96 -12.96 7.33 11.90
C TYR A 96 -14.40 7.36 12.44
N LYS A 97 -14.69 8.19 13.46
CA LYS A 97 -16.03 8.37 14.04
C LYS A 97 -16.92 9.25 13.18
N ARG A 98 -16.35 10.01 12.24
CA ARG A 98 -17.06 10.91 11.34
C ARG A 98 -16.51 10.83 9.92
N ARG A 99 -17.41 10.69 8.95
CA ARG A 99 -17.10 10.81 7.53
C ARG A 99 -16.75 12.24 7.12
N LEU A 100 -15.89 12.39 6.12
CA LEU A 100 -15.57 13.68 5.53
C LEU A 100 -16.80 14.28 4.85
N SER A 101 -17.10 15.55 5.16
CA SER A 101 -18.10 16.31 4.40
C SER A 101 -17.50 16.84 3.10
N LEU A 102 -18.33 17.11 2.09
CA LEU A 102 -17.88 17.73 0.84
C LEU A 102 -17.12 19.05 1.05
N SER A 103 -17.48 19.81 2.08
CA SER A 103 -16.77 21.04 2.45
C SER A 103 -15.35 20.77 2.97
N MET A 104 -15.17 19.69 3.75
CA MET A 104 -13.86 19.23 4.25
C MET A 104 -13.01 18.75 3.08
N ILE A 105 -13.57 17.91 2.21
CA ILE A 105 -12.90 17.37 1.02
C ILE A 105 -12.32 18.51 0.18
N ARG A 106 -13.13 19.54 -0.15
CA ARG A 106 -12.66 20.70 -0.93
C ARG A 106 -11.53 21.46 -0.25
N ARG A 107 -11.60 21.65 1.07
CA ARG A 107 -10.56 22.36 1.83
C ARG A 107 -9.27 21.54 1.95
N LEU A 108 -9.38 20.23 2.18
CA LEU A 108 -8.25 19.31 2.26
C LEU A 108 -7.55 19.17 0.91
N HIS A 109 -8.31 19.00 -0.18
CA HIS A 109 -7.76 18.98 -1.53
C HIS A 109 -7.00 20.27 -1.84
N LYS A 110 -7.62 21.44 -1.63
CA LYS A 110 -6.98 22.74 -1.91
C LYS A 110 -5.79 23.03 -0.99
N GLY A 111 -5.87 22.61 0.27
CA GLY A 111 -4.92 23.00 1.32
C GLY A 111 -3.74 22.05 1.51
N LEU A 112 -3.97 20.75 1.31
CA LEU A 112 -2.96 19.70 1.52
C LEU A 112 -2.58 18.99 0.21
N GLY A 113 -3.22 19.32 -0.92
CA GLY A 113 -2.94 18.69 -2.21
C GLY A 113 -3.24 17.19 -2.21
N ILE A 114 -4.23 16.75 -1.43
CA ILE A 114 -4.70 15.36 -1.45
C ILE A 114 -5.71 15.23 -2.60
N PRO A 115 -5.48 14.33 -3.57
CA PRO A 115 -6.41 14.09 -4.67
C PRO A 115 -7.85 13.86 -4.20
N ALA A 116 -8.82 14.46 -4.91
CA ALA A 116 -10.22 14.41 -4.49
C ALA A 116 -10.80 13.00 -4.61
N ASP A 117 -10.33 12.23 -5.59
CA ASP A 117 -10.69 10.83 -5.80
C ASP A 117 -10.18 9.91 -4.68
N ILE A 118 -9.15 10.31 -3.92
CA ILE A 118 -8.75 9.65 -2.67
C ILE A 118 -9.72 10.03 -1.54
N LEU A 119 -10.05 11.33 -1.41
CA LEU A 119 -10.87 11.84 -0.30
C LEU A 119 -12.36 11.50 -0.37
N ILE A 120 -12.89 11.16 -1.56
CA ILE A 120 -14.30 10.83 -1.79
C ILE A 120 -14.59 9.35 -1.52
N GLN A 121 -13.55 8.52 -1.39
CA GLN A 121 -13.71 7.09 -1.13
C GLN A 121 -14.47 6.85 0.17
N ASP A 122 -15.16 5.71 0.21
CA ASP A 122 -15.63 5.19 1.49
C ASP A 122 -14.42 4.93 2.38
N VAL A 123 -14.56 5.29 3.65
CA VAL A 123 -13.49 5.14 4.61
C VAL A 123 -13.40 3.64 4.93
N ASN A 124 -12.37 3.00 4.39
CA ASN A 124 -12.08 1.61 4.65
C ASN A 124 -11.10 1.62 5.82
N HIS A 125 -11.63 1.52 7.05
CA HIS A 125 -10.79 1.28 8.21
C HIS A 125 -10.21 -0.12 8.07
N VAL A 126 -9.07 -0.21 7.39
CA VAL A 126 -8.18 -1.35 7.56
C VAL A 126 -7.64 -1.14 8.97
N GLU A 127 -8.20 -1.87 9.94
CA GLU A 127 -7.46 -2.09 11.19
C GLU A 127 -6.10 -2.60 10.71
N ALA A 128 -5.06 -1.78 10.83
CA ALA A 128 -3.71 -2.28 10.75
C ALA A 128 -3.69 -3.42 11.75
N GLU A 129 -3.64 -4.67 11.25
CA GLU A 129 -3.73 -5.84 12.10
C GLU A 129 -2.76 -5.63 13.26
N ASP A 130 -3.32 -5.59 14.47
CA ASP A 130 -2.56 -5.48 15.71
C ASP A 130 -1.50 -6.59 15.70
N GLY A 131 -0.26 -6.23 15.36
CA GLY A 131 0.91 -7.07 15.56
C GLY A 131 1.32 -7.97 14.40
N ILE A 132 1.73 -7.39 13.27
CA ILE A 132 2.97 -7.90 12.66
C ILE A 132 4.09 -7.55 13.65
N LYS A 133 4.38 -8.48 14.56
CA LYS A 133 5.70 -8.53 15.17
C LYS A 133 6.65 -8.81 14.03
N LEU A 134 7.27 -7.76 13.51
CA LEU A 134 8.51 -7.89 12.77
C LEU A 134 9.42 -8.68 13.70
N SER A 135 9.68 -9.92 13.32
CA SER A 135 10.65 -10.74 14.01
C SER A 135 12.01 -10.08 13.84
N ASP A 136 12.94 -10.31 14.75
CA ASP A 136 14.31 -9.80 14.60
C ASP A 136 14.99 -10.29 13.30
N GLU A 137 14.41 -11.28 12.60
CA GLU A 137 14.84 -11.75 11.28
C GLU A 137 14.38 -10.82 10.13
N ASP A 138 13.30 -10.05 10.29
CA ASP A 138 12.76 -9.14 9.27
C ASP A 138 13.55 -7.81 9.15
N ILE A 139 14.49 -7.56 10.08
CA ILE A 139 15.34 -6.36 10.11
C ILE A 139 16.49 -6.46 9.08
N TYR A 140 16.76 -7.64 8.52
CA TYR A 140 17.93 -7.90 7.68
C TYR A 140 17.79 -7.55 6.18
N TRP A 141 16.71 -6.93 5.73
CA TRP A 141 16.60 -6.41 4.35
C TRP A 141 16.98 -4.93 4.17
N ALA A 142 17.50 -4.28 5.22
CA ALA A 142 17.89 -2.86 5.17
C ALA A 142 19.39 -2.58 5.41
N ALA A 143 20.27 -3.57 5.20
CA ALA A 143 21.72 -3.41 5.26
C ALA A 143 22.40 -4.18 4.11
#